data_AF-A0A3C1L640-F1
#
_entry.id   AF-A0A3C1L640-F1
#
_cell.length_a   1.000
_cell.length_b   1.000
_cell.length_c   1.000
_cell.angle_alpha   90.00
_cell.angle_beta   90.00
_cell.angle_gamma   90.00
#
_symmetry.space_group_name_H-M   'P 1'
#
loop_
_entity.id
_entity.type
_entity.pdbx_description
1 polymer ?
#
loop_
_entity_poly.entity_id
_entity_poly.type
_entity_poly.pdbx_seq_one_letter_code
_entity_poly.pdbx_strand_id
1 'polypeptide(L)' 'AGTFQHECDHLDGLLFLDRVHDTRSLTTWEQFERFHRAAFIERITEFVQRVGS' A
#
# COMPACT_ATOMS: atom_id res chain seq x y z
N ALA A 1 2.44 5.81 8.72
CA ALA A 1 1.44 5.17 9.60
C ALA A 1 1.26 3.66 9.34
N GLY A 2 1.50 3.14 8.12
CA GLY A 2 1.30 1.72 7.83
C GLY A 2 2.21 0.74 8.58
N THR A 3 3.48 1.11 8.87
CA THR A 3 4.42 0.20 9.54
C THR A 3 4.01 -0.13 10.97
N PHE A 4 3.69 0.88 11.80
CA PHE A 4 3.27 0.63 13.18
C PHE A 4 2.02 -0.25 13.26
N GLN A 5 1.03 0.03 12.40
CA GLN A 5 -0.19 -0.77 12.32
C GLN A 5 0.10 -2.21 11.87
N HIS A 6 1.01 -2.41 10.91
CA HIS A 6 1.46 -3.75 10.49
C HIS A 6 2.08 -4.54 11.65
N GLU A 7 2.92 -3.90 12.46
CA GLU A 7 3.52 -4.56 13.62
C GLU A 7 2.49 -4.87 14.72
N CYS A 8 1.51 -4.00 14.93
CA CYS A 8 0.40 -4.29 15.85
C CYS A 8 -0.47 -5.44 15.35
N ASP A 9 -0.75 -5.53 14.05
CA ASP A 9 -1.54 -6.63 13.47
C ASP A 9 -0.88 -7.99 13.76
N HIS A 10 0.45 -8.08 13.75
CA HIS A 10 1.17 -9.30 14.15
C HIS A 10 0.94 -9.68 15.62
N LEU A 11 0.74 -8.72 16.53
CA LEU A 11 0.43 -9.01 17.94
C LEU A 11 -0.93 -9.69 18.10
N ASP A 12 -1.86 -9.43 17.19
CA ASP A 12 -3.18 -10.06 17.12
C ASP A 12 -3.20 -11.33 16.24
N GLY A 13 -2.04 -11.76 15.73
CA GLY A 13 -1.91 -12.92 14.84
C GLY A 13 -2.47 -12.68 13.43
N LEU A 14 -2.65 -11.43 13.03
CA LEU A 14 -3.15 -11.04 11.71
C LEU A 14 -1.98 -10.79 10.75
N LEU A 15 -2.18 -11.15 9.49
CA LEU A 15 -1.30 -10.82 8.40
C LEU A 15 -1.92 -9.70 7.55
N PHE A 16 -1.09 -9.02 6.75
CA PHE A 16 -1.58 -7.94 5.89
C PHE A 16 -2.66 -8.42 4.90
N LEU A 17 -2.68 -9.72 4.55
CA LEU A 17 -3.69 -10.32 3.68
C LEU A 17 -5.09 -10.27 4.29
N ASP A 18 -5.21 -10.35 5.63
CA ASP A 18 -6.50 -10.32 6.32
C ASP A 18 -7.16 -8.93 6.24
N ARG A 19 -6.38 -7.90 5.90
CA ARG A 19 -6.84 -6.51 5.68
C ARG A 19 -7.19 -6.21 4.21
N VAL A 20 -6.99 -7.16 3.28
CA VAL A 20 -7.25 -6.94 1.85
C VAL A 20 -8.72 -7.22 1.51
N HIS A 21 -9.46 -6.18 1.13
CA HIS A 21 -10.89 -6.30 0.78
C HIS A 21 -11.16 -6.77 -0.66
N ASP A 22 -10.28 -6.47 -1.62
CA ASP A 22 -10.35 -6.98 -3.00
C ASP A 22 -9.03 -7.64 -3.37
N THR A 23 -9.01 -8.97 -3.39
CA THR A 23 -7.78 -9.73 -3.67
C THR A 23 -7.26 -9.51 -5.09
N ARG A 24 -8.08 -8.99 -6.01
CA ARG A 24 -7.66 -8.66 -7.38
C ARG A 24 -6.77 -7.41 -7.44
N SER A 25 -6.66 -6.65 -6.34
CA SER A 25 -5.72 -5.54 -6.25
C SER A 25 -4.29 -6.00 -5.95
N LEU A 26 -4.07 -7.27 -5.61
CA LEU A 26 -2.74 -7.82 -5.38
C LEU A 26 -2.01 -8.02 -6.71
N THR A 27 -0.70 -7.77 -6.70
CA THR A 27 0.16 -7.94 -7.87
C THR A 27 1.59 -8.23 -7.41
N THR A 28 2.42 -8.80 -8.28
CA THR A 28 3.85 -8.96 -7.97
C THR A 28 4.58 -7.64 -8.17
N TRP A 29 5.76 -7.50 -7.56
CA TRP A 29 6.58 -6.30 -7.71
C TRP A 29 6.90 -5.97 -9.17
N GLU A 30 7.30 -6.97 -9.96
CA GLU A 30 7.60 -6.80 -11.38
C GLU A 30 6.38 -6.25 -12.15
N GLN A 31 5.19 -6.81 -11.91
CA GLN A 31 3.98 -6.38 -12.60
C GLN A 31 3.49 -5.01 -12.09
N PHE A 32 3.69 -4.70 -10.81
CA PHE A 32 3.45 -3.36 -10.26
C PHE A 32 4.33 -2.32 -10.94
N GLU A 33 5.63 -2.57 -11.04
CA GLU A 33 6.58 -1.67 -11.68
C GLU A 33 6.23 -1.42 -13.14
N ARG A 34 5.88 -2.50 -13.87
CA ARG A 34 5.53 -2.45 -15.29
C ARG A 34 4.22 -1.71 -15.57
N PHE A 35 3.18 -1.92 -14.77
CA PHE A 35 1.82 -1.49 -15.13
C PHE A 35 1.19 -0.43 -14.23
N HIS A 36 1.67 -0.27 -12.98
CA HIS A 36 0.95 0.52 -11.97
C HIS A 36 1.79 1.62 -11.31
N ARG A 37 3.12 1.50 -11.31
CA ARG A 37 4.02 2.42 -10.60
C ARG A 37 3.91 3.86 -11.07
N ALA A 38 3.79 4.11 -12.38
CA ALA A 38 3.72 5.48 -12.92
C ALA A 38 2.50 6.24 -12.38
N ALA A 39 1.30 5.65 -12.51
CA ALA A 39 0.06 6.24 -12.00
C ALA A 39 0.03 6.34 -10.46
N PHE A 40 0.71 5.43 -9.75
CA PHE A 40 0.88 5.57 -8.30
C PHE A 40 1.72 6.80 -7.93
N ILE A 41 2.86 7.02 -8.60
CA ILE A 41 3.77 8.14 -8.33
C ILE A 41 3.07 9.49 -8.55
N GLU A 42 2.32 9.62 -9.64
CA GLU A 42 1.55 10.83 -9.94
C GLU A 42 0.59 11.16 -8.78
N ARG A 43 -0.27 10.21 -8.41
CA ARG A 43 -1.26 10.39 -7.33
C ARG A 43 -0.63 10.66 -5.96
N ILE A 44 0.44 9.93 -5.60
CA ILE A 44 1.05 10.10 -4.28
C ILE A 44 1.81 11.42 -4.18
N THR A 45 2.41 11.89 -5.29
CA THR A 45 3.10 13.19 -5.32
C THR A 45 2.11 14.32 -5.08
N GLU A 46 0.96 14.32 -5.77
CA GLU A 46 -0.11 15.30 -5.53
C GLU A 46 -0.63 15.23 -4.08
N PHE A 47 -0.83 14.03 -3.56
CA PHE A 47 -1.27 13.84 -2.18
C PHE A 47 -0.28 14.44 -1.19
N VAL A 48 1.02 14.14 -1.34
CA VAL A 48 2.09 14.67 -0.48
C VAL A 48 2.19 16.19 -0.60
N GLN A 49 2.02 16.78 -1.77
CA GLN A 49 1.98 18.25 -1.90
C GLN A 49 0.81 18.86 -1.12
N ARG A 50 -0.33 18.17 -1.06
CA ARG A 50 -1.53 18.65 -0.35
C ARG A 50 -1.42 18.48 1.17
N VAL A 51 -0.84 17.38 1.65
CA VAL A 51 -0.80 17.04 3.09
C VAL A 51 0.57 17.21 3.73
N GLY A 52 1.59 17.51 2.93
CA GLY A 52 2.97 17.64 3.35
C GLY A 52 3.19 18.90 4.15
N SER A 53 3.42 18.71 5.45
CA SER A 53 4.15 19.61 6.34
C SER A 53 5.55 19.07 6.54
#